data_AF-A0A7Y5E4J3-F1
#
_entry.id   AF-A0A7Y5E4J3-F1
#
_cell.length_a   1.000
_cell.length_b   1.000
_cell.length_c   1.000
_cell.angle_alpha   90.00
_cell.angle_beta   90.00
_cell.angle_gamma   90.00
#
_symmetry.space_group_name_H-M   'P 1'
#
loop_
_entity.id
_entity.type
_entity.pdbx_description
1 polymer ?
#
loop_
_entity_poly.entity_id
_entity_poly.type
_entity_poly.pdbx_seq_one_letter_code
_entity_poly.pdbx_strand_id
1 'polypeptide(L)'
;MNRSLLASLFAIPVLTFALGAAADEPAKHGEHLQFPVPAATFQSHHDARVAKIRAKIEERIAEKKLGADEAKAMRARFEAHEAKVQAAITKATADGTVTKAEADEVRKVAHEGRPEGHHHDKR
;
A
#
# COMPACT_ATOMS: atom_id res chain seq x y z
N MET A 1 -1.38 30.46 60.73
CA MET A 1 -0.95 29.06 60.99
C MET A 1 -1.97 28.13 60.34
N ASN A 2 -1.51 26.94 59.92
CA ASN A 2 -2.19 25.85 59.16
C ASN A 2 -1.65 25.80 57.71
N ARG A 3 -0.46 25.26 57.44
CA ARG A 3 -0.04 23.84 57.31
C ARG A 3 -0.47 23.16 55.99
N SER A 4 0.53 23.06 55.11
CA SER A 4 0.89 22.02 54.13
C SER A 4 -0.05 20.84 53.88
N LEU A 5 -0.14 20.39 52.61
CA LEU A 5 0.44 19.12 52.12
C LEU A 5 0.00 18.73 50.69
N LEU A 6 0.98 18.26 49.89
CA LEU A 6 0.91 17.19 48.86
C LEU A 6 0.20 17.50 47.52
N ALA A 7 0.94 17.73 46.44
CA ALA A 7 1.62 16.74 45.58
C ALA A 7 0.69 16.08 44.54
N SER A 8 0.81 16.51 43.28
CA SER A 8 0.69 15.61 42.12
C SER A 8 1.27 16.29 40.88
N LEU A 9 2.59 16.16 40.67
CA LEU A 9 3.17 16.36 39.34
C LEU A 9 2.89 15.08 38.55
N PHE A 10 1.88 15.11 37.69
CA PHE A 10 1.76 14.13 36.61
C PHE A 10 2.81 14.47 35.55
N ALA A 11 3.96 13.82 35.65
CA ALA A 11 4.92 13.76 34.56
C ALA A 11 4.29 12.94 33.42
N ILE A 12 3.86 13.60 32.36
CA ILE A 12 3.46 12.94 31.11
C ILE A 12 4.76 12.54 30.40
N PRO A 13 5.11 11.25 30.27
CA PRO A 13 6.18 10.88 29.36
C PRO A 13 5.67 11.15 27.94
N VAL A 14 6.22 12.20 27.31
CA VAL A 14 6.09 12.37 25.87
C VAL A 14 6.82 11.18 25.24
N LEU A 15 6.03 10.22 24.77
CA LEU A 15 6.50 9.10 23.97
C LEU A 15 6.94 9.69 22.63
N THR A 16 8.22 10.06 22.52
CA THR A 16 8.83 10.47 21.26
C THR A 16 8.88 9.24 20.36
N PHE A 17 7.84 9.05 19.57
CA PHE A 17 7.81 8.10 18.46
C PHE A 17 8.82 8.64 17.44
N ALA A 18 10.03 8.08 17.45
CA ALA A 18 11.02 8.34 16.42
C ALA A 18 10.42 7.89 15.09
N LEU A 19 9.96 8.87 14.33
CA LEU A 19 9.48 8.76 12.96
C LEU A 19 10.57 8.06 12.16
N GLY A 20 10.26 6.85 11.70
CA GLY A 20 11.18 6.02 10.95
C GLY A 20 11.76 6.78 9.77
N ALA A 21 13.08 6.66 9.62
CA ALA A 21 13.75 6.96 8.36
C ALA A 21 13.11 6.08 7.28
N ALA A 22 12.25 6.67 6.45
CA ALA A 22 11.89 6.11 5.16
C ALA A 22 13.14 6.24 4.28
N ALA A 23 14.01 5.24 4.36
CA ALA A 23 15.04 5.03 3.36
C ALA A 23 14.31 4.62 2.07
N ASP A 24 14.19 5.59 1.17
CA ASP A 24 13.74 5.43 -0.21
C ASP A 24 14.82 4.67 -1.00
N GLU A 25 14.98 3.37 -0.70
CA GLU A 25 15.72 2.47 -1.58
C GLU A 25 14.76 2.02 -2.69
N PRO A 26 15.13 2.19 -3.98
CA PRO A 26 14.33 1.68 -5.07
C PRO A 26 14.27 0.15 -4.94
N ALA A 27 13.13 -0.38 -4.51
CA ALA A 27 12.89 -1.80 -4.34
C ALA A 27 13.41 -2.56 -5.57
N LYS A 28 14.47 -3.35 -5.38
CA LYS A 28 15.10 -4.13 -6.44
C LYS A 28 14.07 -5.08 -7.03
N HIS A 29 14.01 -5.16 -8.36
CA HIS A 29 13.15 -6.10 -9.07
C HIS A 29 13.48 -7.54 -8.61
N GLY A 30 12.65 -8.10 -7.72
CA GLY A 30 12.80 -9.48 -7.23
C GLY A 30 12.95 -9.64 -5.72
N GLU A 31 12.88 -8.58 -4.91
CA GLU A 31 12.84 -8.76 -3.45
C GLU A 31 11.49 -9.37 -3.04
N HIS A 32 11.50 -10.69 -2.89
CA HIS A 32 10.37 -11.42 -2.36
C HIS A 32 10.20 -11.03 -0.89
N LEU A 33 9.09 -10.37 -0.55
CA LEU A 33 8.71 -10.13 0.83
C LEU A 33 8.79 -11.45 1.60
N GLN A 34 9.64 -11.49 2.63
CA GLN A 34 9.72 -12.63 3.52
C GLN A 34 8.55 -12.54 4.49
N PHE A 35 7.57 -13.41 4.31
CA PHE A 35 6.38 -13.45 5.16
C PHE A 35 6.65 -14.20 6.47
N PRO A 36 5.99 -13.83 7.58
CA PRO A 36 5.04 -12.73 7.71
C PRO A 36 5.71 -11.35 7.71
N VAL A 37 5.03 -10.34 7.16
CA VAL A 37 5.51 -8.94 7.15
C VAL A 37 4.62 -8.06 8.02
N PRO A 38 5.15 -6.98 8.61
CA PRO A 38 4.31 -5.98 9.26
C PRO A 38 3.29 -5.37 8.30
N ALA A 39 2.07 -5.12 8.78
CA ALA A 39 1.00 -4.49 8.00
C ALA A 39 1.42 -3.15 7.37
N ALA A 40 2.15 -2.32 8.13
CA ALA A 40 2.65 -1.03 7.66
C ALA A 40 3.61 -1.18 6.47
N THR A 41 4.49 -2.17 6.50
CA THR A 41 5.40 -2.49 5.39
C THR A 41 4.61 -2.92 4.16
N PHE A 42 3.63 -3.82 4.34
CA PHE A 42 2.81 -4.30 3.23
C PHE A 42 1.98 -3.17 2.58
N GLN A 43 1.37 -2.29 3.39
CA GLN A 43 0.63 -1.12 2.90
C GLN A 43 1.55 -0.16 2.15
N SER A 44 2.75 0.14 2.69
CA SER A 44 3.72 1.02 2.00
C SER A 44 4.12 0.48 0.63
N HIS A 45 4.36 -0.82 0.51
CA HIS A 45 4.63 -1.45 -0.78
C HIS A 45 3.46 -1.33 -1.77
N HIS A 46 2.23 -1.43 -1.27
CA HIS A 46 1.05 -1.23 -2.10
C HIS A 46 0.92 0.22 -2.56
N ASP A 47 1.09 1.19 -1.66
CA ASP A 47 0.97 2.62 -1.97
C ASP A 47 2.01 3.05 -3.02
N ALA A 48 3.26 2.58 -2.88
CA ALA A 48 4.32 2.79 -3.87
C ALA A 48 3.94 2.22 -5.24
N ARG A 49 3.30 1.04 -5.27
CA ARG A 49 2.83 0.42 -6.51
C ARG A 49 1.69 1.20 -7.15
N VAL A 50 0.71 1.65 -6.35
CA VAL A 50 -0.42 2.47 -6.80
C VAL A 50 0.09 3.76 -7.43
N ALA A 51 1.00 4.48 -6.75
CA ALA A 51 1.59 5.71 -7.27
C ALA A 51 2.27 5.49 -8.62
N LYS A 52 3.06 4.40 -8.76
CA LYS A 52 3.71 4.04 -10.02
C LYS A 52 2.72 3.72 -11.13
N ILE A 53 1.62 3.01 -10.83
CA ILE A 53 0.61 2.69 -11.84
C ILE A 53 -0.16 3.94 -12.26
N ARG A 54 -0.51 4.82 -11.31
CA ARG A 54 -1.18 6.09 -11.60
C ARG A 54 -0.33 6.96 -12.53
N ALA A 55 0.96 7.10 -12.24
CA ALA A 55 1.89 7.81 -13.12
C ALA A 55 1.92 7.21 -14.54
N LYS A 56 1.95 5.87 -14.67
CA LYS A 56 1.89 5.20 -15.99
C LYS A 56 0.58 5.37 -16.73
N ILE A 57 -0.54 5.51 -16.01
CA ILE A 57 -1.84 5.81 -16.63
C ILE A 57 -1.82 7.21 -17.22
N GLU A 58 -1.33 8.19 -16.46
CA GLU A 58 -1.21 9.58 -16.94
C GLU A 58 -0.23 9.70 -18.12
N GLU A 59 0.91 9.02 -18.05
CA GLU A 59 1.86 8.89 -19.17
C GLU A 59 1.17 8.32 -20.40
N ARG A 60 0.42 7.22 -20.26
CA ARG A 60 -0.33 6.61 -21.36
C ARG A 60 -1.42 7.54 -21.92
N ILE A 61 -2.10 8.31 -21.07
CA ILE A 61 -3.09 9.31 -21.50
C ILE A 61 -2.42 10.36 -22.38
N ALA A 62 -1.27 10.88 -21.94
CA ALA A 62 -0.49 11.88 -22.67
C ALA A 62 0.08 11.33 -23.99
N GLU A 63 0.72 10.15 -23.95
CA GLU A 63 1.32 9.49 -25.12
C GLU A 63 0.29 9.20 -26.21
N LYS A 64 -0.85 8.64 -25.81
CA LYS A 64 -1.93 8.28 -26.74
C LYS A 64 -2.85 9.45 -27.08
N LYS A 65 -2.63 10.63 -26.48
CA LYS A 65 -3.45 11.83 -26.64
C LYS A 65 -4.94 11.51 -26.50
N LEU A 66 -5.29 10.74 -25.48
CA LEU A 66 -6.66 10.28 -25.27
C LEU A 66 -7.59 11.46 -25.02
N GLY A 67 -8.83 11.34 -25.49
CA GLY A 67 -9.86 12.32 -25.21
C GLY A 67 -10.16 12.42 -23.71
N ALA A 68 -10.72 13.55 -23.27
CA ALA A 68 -11.03 13.77 -21.86
C ALA A 68 -11.92 12.67 -21.26
N ASP A 69 -12.87 12.16 -22.04
CA ASP A 69 -13.78 11.09 -21.62
C ASP A 69 -13.07 9.74 -21.46
N GLU A 70 -12.15 9.41 -22.37
CA GLU A 70 -11.36 8.17 -22.30
C GLU A 70 -10.35 8.22 -21.15
N ALA A 71 -9.70 9.36 -20.95
CA ALA A 71 -8.82 9.60 -19.81
C ALA A 71 -9.57 9.44 -18.49
N LYS A 72 -10.77 10.03 -18.39
CA LYS A 72 -11.66 9.88 -17.23
C LYS A 72 -12.07 8.42 -17.02
N ALA A 73 -12.44 7.71 -18.08
CA ALA A 73 -12.80 6.30 -17.99
C ALA A 73 -11.64 5.43 -17.52
N MET A 74 -10.40 5.70 -17.97
CA MET A 74 -9.22 4.96 -17.49
C MET A 74 -8.91 5.22 -16.02
N ARG A 75 -8.97 6.47 -15.58
CA ARG A 75 -8.80 6.82 -14.15
C ARG A 75 -9.86 6.16 -13.29
N ALA A 76 -11.14 6.25 -13.69
CA ALA A 76 -12.24 5.64 -12.96
C ALA A 76 -12.12 4.10 -12.88
N ARG A 77 -11.70 3.43 -13.96
CA ARG A 77 -11.44 1.98 -13.94
C ARG A 77 -10.31 1.61 -12.98
N PHE A 78 -9.26 2.42 -12.94
CA PHE A 78 -8.15 2.23 -12.01
C PHE A 78 -8.60 2.43 -10.56
N GLU A 79 -9.29 3.52 -10.25
CA GLU A 79 -9.82 3.80 -8.90
C GLU A 79 -10.78 2.72 -8.41
N ALA A 80 -11.67 2.23 -9.29
CA ALA A 80 -12.58 1.14 -8.94
C ALA A 80 -11.86 -0.18 -8.65
N HIS A 81 -10.75 -0.45 -9.33
CA HIS A 81 -9.91 -1.62 -9.06
C HIS A 81 -9.09 -1.44 -7.78
N GLU A 82 -8.48 -0.26 -7.60
CA GLU A 82 -7.72 0.13 -6.42
C GLU A 82 -8.57 -0.02 -5.15
N ALA A 83 -9.84 0.43 -5.18
CA ALA A 83 -10.75 0.29 -4.05
C ALA A 83 -11.00 -1.17 -3.63
N LYS A 84 -11.09 -2.10 -4.59
CA LYS A 84 -11.25 -3.54 -4.30
C LYS A 84 -10.01 -4.12 -3.64
N VAL A 85 -8.83 -3.77 -4.16
CA VAL A 85 -7.55 -4.23 -3.61
C VAL A 85 -7.33 -3.64 -2.22
N GLN A 86 -7.60 -2.34 -2.03
CA GLN A 86 -7.46 -1.69 -0.74
C GLN A 86 -8.39 -2.31 0.32
N ALA A 87 -9.62 -2.67 -0.04
CA ALA A 87 -10.51 -3.39 0.86
C ALA A 87 -9.98 -4.78 1.26
N ALA A 88 -9.30 -5.48 0.35
CA ALA A 88 -8.62 -6.75 0.67
C ALA A 88 -7.41 -6.52 1.59
N ILE A 89 -6.63 -5.46 1.36
CA ILE A 89 -5.49 -5.10 2.20
C ILE A 89 -5.95 -4.76 3.61
N THR A 90 -7.01 -3.97 3.76
CA THR A 90 -7.57 -3.63 5.09
C THR A 90 -7.97 -4.88 5.88
N LYS A 91 -8.46 -5.93 5.21
CA LYS A 91 -8.72 -7.21 5.86
C LYS A 91 -7.43 -7.92 6.25
N ALA A 92 -6.48 -8.00 5.33
CA ALA A 92 -5.18 -8.66 5.55
C ALA A 92 -4.33 -7.96 6.63
N THR A 93 -4.52 -6.68 6.87
CA THR A 93 -3.74 -5.89 7.84
C THR A 93 -4.40 -5.78 9.22
N ALA A 94 -5.60 -6.32 9.41
CA ALA A 94 -6.37 -6.20 10.66
C ALA A 94 -5.61 -6.72 11.88
N ASP A 95 -4.81 -7.77 11.69
CA ASP A 95 -4.03 -8.42 12.76
C ASP A 95 -2.63 -7.80 12.93
N GLY A 96 -2.31 -6.71 12.22
CA GLY A 96 -1.03 -5.99 12.31
C GLY A 96 0.15 -6.67 11.60
N THR A 97 -0.03 -7.92 11.16
CA THR A 97 0.92 -8.65 10.31
C THR A 97 0.18 -9.28 9.14
N VAL A 98 0.83 -9.35 7.98
CA VAL A 98 0.30 -9.97 6.78
C VAL A 98 1.08 -11.25 6.52
N THR A 99 0.38 -12.37 6.46
CA THR A 99 0.93 -13.67 6.09
C THR A 99 1.02 -13.83 4.58
N LYS A 100 1.74 -14.87 4.13
CA LYS A 100 1.82 -15.18 2.70
C LYS A 100 0.44 -15.47 2.09
N ALA A 101 -0.42 -16.19 2.82
CA ALA A 101 -1.76 -16.55 2.35
C ALA A 101 -2.62 -15.30 2.13
N GLU A 102 -2.64 -14.38 3.10
CA GLU A 102 -3.39 -13.13 2.99
C GLU A 102 -2.84 -12.22 1.88
N ALA A 103 -1.52 -12.16 1.73
CA ALA A 103 -0.91 -11.44 0.62
C ALA A 103 -1.25 -12.06 -0.74
N ASP A 104 -1.36 -13.39 -0.83
CA ASP A 104 -1.75 -14.08 -2.05
C ASP A 104 -3.23 -13.84 -2.39
N GLU A 105 -4.11 -13.73 -1.40
CA GLU A 105 -5.51 -13.30 -1.60
C GLU A 105 -5.59 -11.87 -2.13
N VAL A 106 -4.85 -10.94 -1.53
CA VAL A 106 -4.75 -9.55 -2.03
C VAL A 106 -4.22 -9.54 -3.47
N ARG A 107 -3.19 -10.34 -3.78
CA ARG A 107 -2.65 -10.47 -5.14
C ARG A 107 -3.71 -11.00 -6.09
N LYS A 108 -4.47 -12.02 -5.70
CA LYS A 108 -5.54 -12.58 -6.54
C LYS A 108 -6.55 -11.50 -6.91
N VAL A 109 -7.04 -10.72 -5.95
CA VAL A 109 -7.93 -9.57 -6.21
C VAL A 109 -7.27 -8.52 -7.12
N ALA A 110 -5.97 -8.27 -6.96
CA ALA A 110 -5.22 -7.36 -7.83
C ALA A 110 -5.04 -7.89 -9.26
N HIS A 111 -5.14 -9.20 -9.47
CA HIS A 111 -5.00 -9.87 -10.77
C HIS A 111 -6.34 -10.23 -11.43
N GLU A 112 -7.44 -10.29 -10.66
CA GLU A 112 -8.80 -10.48 -11.17
C GLU A 112 -9.15 -9.37 -12.18
N GLY A 113 -9.14 -9.72 -13.46
CA GLY A 113 -9.39 -8.79 -14.58
C GLY A 113 -8.23 -8.63 -15.55
N ARG A 114 -7.06 -9.26 -15.32
CA ARG A 114 -6.04 -9.43 -16.36
C ARG A 114 -6.28 -10.75 -17.10
N PRO A 115 -6.26 -10.79 -18.44
CA PRO A 115 -6.18 -12.07 -19.14
C PRO A 115 -4.93 -12.80 -18.62
N GLU A 116 -5.08 -14.08 -18.28
CA GLU A 116 -3.96 -14.94 -17.88
C GLU A 116 -2.82 -14.72 -18.87
N GLY A 117 -1.69 -14.20 -18.38
CA GLY A 117 -0.55 -13.94 -19.21
C GLY A 117 -0.14 -15.25 -19.86
N HIS A 118 -0.13 -15.28 -21.19
CA HIS A 118 0.51 -16.35 -21.95
C HIS A 118 1.92 -16.55 -21.40
N HIS A 119 2.11 -17.64 -20.65
CA HIS A 119 3.44 -18.17 -20.41
C HIS A 119 4.04 -18.41 -21.78
N HIS A 120 5.07 -17.65 -22.11
CA HIS A 120 5.94 -17.94 -23.22
C HIS A 120 6.59 -19.28 -22.91
N ASP A 121 6.00 -20.36 -23.44
CA ASP A 121 6.60 -21.68 -23.51
C ASP A 121 7.88 -21.51 -24.35
N LYS A 122 9.02 -21.35 -23.68
CA LYS A 122 10.32 -21.44 -24.33
C LYS A 122 10.58 -22.93 -24.53
N ARG A 123 10.11 -23.47 -25.65
CA ARG A 123 10.70 -24.66 -26.27
C ARG A 123 12.13 -24.37 -26.70
#